data_AF-A0A3R7LZD5-F1
#
_entry.id   AF-A0A3R7LZD5-F1
#
_cell.length_a   1.000
_cell.length_b   1.000
_cell.length_c   1.000
_cell.angle_alpha   90.00
_cell.angle_beta   90.00
_cell.angle_gamma   90.00
#
_symmetry.space_group_name_H-M   'P 1'
#
loop_
_entity.id
_entity.type
_entity.pdbx_description
1 polymer ?
#
loop_
_entity_poly.entity_id
_entity_poly.type
_entity_poly.pdbx_seq_one_letter_code
_entity_poly.pdbx_strand_id
1 'polypeptide(L)'
;MSVALCSIASLFFLLCAFPLADGRPEKIQLPFPIASQMSGEWGVEVHSPCDPSVVTGTLALEGETMTMHWQHDAFSGPQLESATSEGETALQVGGLHAFTTRSRGLTALLYTICGERQTNTLHTPHRPGLENKMDTTVLTEYTGVLLKDPADALSTCQTAAPNVFIRLLGSDLRGNLKGSLQFLEMQFDVANLTAHCVETREASGGQHGSAKKDTKGKKGRKRRLGGAKVTRGEHGTVLDQGAVEGSVVLRFVRRTPKSK
;
A
#
# COMPACT_ATOMS: atom_id res chain seq x y z
N MET A 1 49.81 30.41 -22.37
CA MET A 1 48.51 29.70 -22.52
C MET A 1 48.74 28.20 -22.38
N SER A 2 48.52 27.61 -21.20
CA SER A 2 48.46 26.13 -21.09
C SER A 2 48.01 25.61 -19.72
N VAL A 3 48.08 26.42 -18.66
CA VAL A 3 47.78 25.92 -17.30
C VAL A 3 46.29 26.01 -16.93
N ALA A 4 45.53 26.93 -17.56
CA ALA A 4 44.11 27.11 -17.26
C ALA A 4 43.19 26.01 -17.85
N LEU A 5 43.60 25.34 -18.93
CA LEU A 5 42.78 24.28 -19.55
C LEU A 5 42.84 22.94 -18.81
N CYS A 6 43.98 22.59 -18.20
CA CYS A 6 44.11 21.33 -17.44
C CYS A 6 43.29 21.32 -16.13
N SER A 7 43.03 22.50 -15.55
CA SER A 7 42.29 22.61 -14.28
C SER A 7 40.78 22.44 -14.48
N ILE A 8 40.24 22.88 -15.63
CA ILE A 8 38.82 22.74 -15.98
C ILE A 8 38.49 21.27 -16.32
N ALA A 9 39.39 20.58 -17.02
CA ALA A 9 39.21 19.16 -17.35
C ALA A 9 39.19 18.25 -16.11
N SER A 10 39.98 18.59 -15.09
CA SER A 10 40.01 17.84 -13.82
C SER A 10 38.74 18.04 -12.98
N LEU A 11 38.14 19.24 -13.04
CA LEU A 11 36.86 19.52 -12.37
C LEU A 11 35.68 18.81 -13.03
N PHE A 12 35.67 18.71 -14.37
CA PHE A 12 34.65 17.94 -15.11
C PHE A 12 34.76 16.44 -14.85
N PHE A 13 35.97 15.89 -14.74
CA PHE A 13 36.16 14.47 -14.39
C PHE A 13 35.72 14.13 -12.96
N LEU A 14 35.88 15.06 -12.01
CA LEU A 14 35.39 14.89 -10.63
C LEU A 14 33.85 14.99 -10.55
N LEU A 15 33.20 15.79 -11.39
CA LEU A 15 31.73 15.88 -11.45
C LEU A 15 31.07 14.67 -12.14
N CYS A 16 31.75 14.00 -13.08
CA CYS A 16 31.25 12.78 -13.72
C CYS A 16 31.53 11.49 -12.92
N ALA A 17 32.34 11.57 -11.86
CA ALA A 17 32.69 10.44 -11.00
C ALA A 17 31.91 10.43 -9.67
N PHE A 18 30.98 11.37 -9.45
CA PHE A 18 29.93 11.10 -8.48
C PHE A 18 29.09 9.98 -9.08
N PRO A 19 29.03 8.78 -8.45
CA PRO A 19 27.90 7.94 -8.73
C PRO A 19 26.70 8.82 -8.42
N LEU A 20 25.92 9.17 -9.44
CA LEU A 20 24.50 9.35 -9.26
C LEU A 20 24.12 8.08 -8.51
N ALA A 21 24.01 8.19 -7.20
CA ALA A 21 23.35 7.21 -6.40
C ALA A 21 21.90 7.30 -6.88
N ASP A 22 21.63 6.64 -8.01
CA ASP A 22 20.33 6.11 -8.34
C ASP A 22 20.04 5.15 -7.20
N GLY A 23 19.62 5.74 -6.08
CA GLY A 23 19.04 4.99 -5.00
C GLY A 23 17.85 4.34 -5.64
N ARG A 24 17.99 3.04 -5.91
CA ARG A 24 16.91 2.25 -6.50
C ARG A 24 15.64 2.55 -5.72
N PRO A 25 14.53 2.91 -6.38
CA PRO A 25 13.30 3.13 -5.66
C PRO A 25 13.00 1.86 -4.87
N GLU A 26 12.77 2.03 -3.57
CA GLU A 26 12.41 0.91 -2.71
C GLU A 26 11.10 0.30 -3.21
N LYS A 27 11.00 -1.01 -3.07
CA LYS A 27 9.97 -1.81 -3.71
C LYS A 27 8.91 -2.24 -2.70
N ILE A 28 7.69 -2.42 -3.19
CA ILE A 28 6.65 -3.16 -2.52
C ILE A 28 6.31 -4.33 -3.44
N GLN A 29 6.57 -5.55 -2.97
CA GLN A 29 6.24 -6.76 -3.70
C GLN A 29 4.80 -7.20 -3.37
N LEU A 30 4.03 -7.48 -4.40
CA LEU A 30 2.74 -8.15 -4.31
C LEU A 30 2.95 -9.67 -4.32
N PRO A 31 2.17 -10.45 -3.55
CA PRO A 31 2.21 -11.91 -3.64
C PRO A 31 1.90 -12.38 -5.07
N PHE A 32 2.65 -13.36 -5.58
CA PHE A 32 2.48 -13.86 -6.95
C PHE A 32 1.04 -14.28 -7.27
N PRO A 33 0.29 -15.01 -6.40
CA PRO A 33 -1.09 -15.38 -6.68
C PRO A 33 -2.03 -14.18 -6.88
N ILE A 34 -1.72 -13.05 -6.24
CA ILE A 34 -2.50 -11.80 -6.37
C ILE A 34 -2.11 -11.09 -7.66
N ALA A 35 -0.81 -10.91 -7.89
CA ALA A 35 -0.27 -10.24 -9.07
C ALA A 35 -0.68 -10.93 -10.38
N SER A 36 -0.67 -12.26 -10.43
CA SER A 36 -1.04 -13.04 -11.61
C SER A 36 -2.50 -12.86 -12.06
N GLN A 37 -3.38 -12.45 -11.15
CA GLN A 37 -4.79 -12.16 -11.46
C GLN A 37 -5.06 -10.70 -11.79
N MET A 38 -4.09 -9.82 -11.55
CA MET A 38 -4.16 -8.43 -11.94
C MET A 38 -3.91 -8.28 -13.45
N SER A 39 -4.53 -7.28 -14.06
CA SER A 39 -4.32 -6.93 -15.47
C SER A 39 -4.80 -5.52 -15.76
N GLY A 40 -4.27 -4.90 -16.81
CA GLY A 40 -4.70 -3.58 -17.27
C GLY A 40 -4.29 -2.47 -16.31
N GLU A 41 -5.08 -1.39 -16.29
CA GLU A 41 -4.80 -0.21 -15.47
C GLU A 41 -5.54 -0.24 -14.13
N TRP A 42 -4.88 0.26 -13.10
CA TRP A 42 -5.37 0.35 -11.73
C TRP A 42 -5.15 1.76 -11.21
N GLY A 43 -6.17 2.33 -10.57
CA GLY A 43 -6.02 3.49 -9.71
C GLY A 43 -5.41 3.04 -8.39
N VAL A 44 -4.40 3.78 -7.93
CA VAL A 44 -3.76 3.53 -6.64
C VAL A 44 -3.99 4.74 -5.74
N GLU A 45 -4.38 4.49 -4.50
CA GLU A 45 -4.51 5.49 -3.45
C GLU A 45 -3.81 4.96 -2.20
N VAL A 46 -2.93 5.75 -1.61
CA VAL A 46 -2.24 5.39 -0.37
C VAL A 46 -2.59 6.41 0.69
N HIS A 47 -3.06 5.91 1.83
CA HIS A 47 -3.31 6.70 3.02
C HIS A 47 -2.20 6.47 4.02
N SER A 48 -1.66 7.55 4.58
CA SER A 48 -0.66 7.49 5.63
C SER A 48 -0.92 8.55 6.71
N PRO A 49 -0.41 8.34 7.94
CA PRO A 49 -0.43 9.35 9.00
C PRO A 49 0.49 10.54 8.70
N CYS A 50 1.46 10.40 7.80
CA CYS A 50 2.43 11.44 7.47
C CYS A 50 1.90 12.38 6.39
N ASP A 51 2.60 13.49 6.14
CA ASP A 51 2.29 14.40 5.04
C ASP A 51 3.14 14.06 3.80
N PRO A 52 2.57 13.95 2.58
CA PRO A 52 1.13 13.97 2.27
C PRO A 52 0.36 12.76 2.83
N SER A 53 -0.79 13.04 3.45
CA SER A 53 -1.63 12.01 4.10
C SER A 53 -2.35 11.10 3.12
N VAL A 54 -2.52 11.58 1.88
CA VAL A 54 -3.06 10.81 0.78
C VAL A 54 -2.19 11.08 -0.44
N VAL A 55 -1.73 10.02 -1.10
CA VAL A 55 -1.06 10.09 -2.40
C VAL A 55 -1.71 9.15 -3.38
N THR A 56 -1.90 9.62 -4.60
CA THR A 56 -2.57 8.88 -5.67
C THR A 56 -1.63 8.57 -6.81
N GLY A 57 -1.95 7.51 -7.54
CA GLY A 57 -1.19 7.06 -8.69
C GLY A 57 -1.99 6.15 -9.59
N THR A 58 -1.29 5.64 -10.60
CA THR A 58 -1.79 4.63 -11.52
C THR A 58 -0.76 3.53 -11.67
N LEU A 59 -1.24 2.30 -11.63
CA LEU A 59 -0.45 1.10 -11.87
C LEU A 59 -0.92 0.47 -13.17
N ALA A 60 -0.02 0.33 -14.14
CA ALA A 60 -0.28 -0.38 -15.38
C ALA A 60 0.38 -1.76 -15.33
N LEU A 61 -0.38 -2.79 -15.72
CA LEU A 61 0.11 -4.16 -15.84
C LEU A 61 0.08 -4.62 -17.29
N GLU A 62 1.26 -4.76 -17.87
CA GLU A 62 1.49 -5.26 -19.23
C GLU A 62 2.30 -6.56 -19.15
N GLY A 63 1.63 -7.70 -19.38
CA GLY A 63 2.25 -9.01 -19.17
C GLY A 63 2.48 -9.28 -17.68
N GLU A 64 3.75 -9.35 -17.30
CA GLU A 64 4.25 -9.51 -15.91
C GLU A 64 4.89 -8.21 -15.38
N THR A 65 5.01 -7.20 -16.23
CA THR A 65 5.63 -5.92 -15.88
C THR A 65 4.61 -5.01 -15.21
N MET A 66 4.97 -4.52 -14.03
CA MET A 66 4.22 -3.53 -13.26
C MET A 66 4.89 -2.17 -13.41
N THR A 67 4.15 -1.18 -13.88
CA THR A 67 4.66 0.19 -14.03
C THR A 67 3.83 1.15 -13.19
N MET A 68 4.48 1.76 -12.19
CA MET A 68 3.83 2.70 -11.27
C MET A 68 4.06 4.14 -11.71
N HIS A 69 2.99 4.94 -11.75
CA HIS A 69 3.03 6.37 -12.04
C HIS A 69 2.31 7.13 -10.92
N TRP A 70 3.07 7.88 -10.13
CA TRP A 70 2.52 8.72 -9.06
C TRP A 70 2.07 10.07 -9.64
N GLN A 71 0.93 10.59 -9.16
CA GLN A 71 0.34 11.84 -9.69
C GLN A 71 1.03 13.11 -9.15
N HIS A 72 1.81 12.98 -8.08
CA HIS A 72 2.49 14.12 -7.46
C HIS A 72 3.95 14.16 -7.94
N ASP A 73 4.30 15.15 -8.76
CA ASP A 73 5.63 15.27 -9.38
C ASP A 73 6.78 15.34 -8.35
N ALA A 74 6.51 15.88 -7.16
CA ALA A 74 7.47 15.98 -6.07
C ALA A 74 7.57 14.69 -5.21
N PHE A 75 6.71 13.70 -5.46
CA PHE A 75 6.68 12.44 -4.71
C PHE A 75 7.35 11.32 -5.49
N SER A 76 8.58 10.98 -5.10
CA SER A 76 9.25 9.77 -5.57
C SER A 76 8.77 8.55 -4.78
N GLY A 77 7.57 8.08 -5.11
CA GLY A 77 6.96 6.91 -4.48
C GLY A 77 7.64 5.58 -4.84
N PRO A 78 7.29 4.50 -4.14
CA PRO A 78 7.89 3.19 -4.36
C PRO A 78 7.46 2.61 -5.72
N GLN A 79 8.27 1.67 -6.21
CA GLN A 79 7.86 0.81 -7.31
C GLN A 79 7.10 -0.41 -6.77
N LEU A 80 6.19 -0.93 -7.58
CA LEU A 80 5.47 -2.17 -7.29
C LEU A 80 6.01 -3.27 -8.18
N GLU A 81 6.19 -4.45 -7.61
CA GLU A 81 6.63 -5.64 -8.34
C GLU A 81 5.83 -6.86 -7.92
N SER A 82 5.75 -7.85 -8.79
CA SER A 82 5.29 -9.18 -8.39
C SER A 82 6.41 -9.91 -7.63
N ALA A 83 6.05 -10.74 -6.66
CA ALA A 83 6.90 -11.82 -6.21
C ALA A 83 7.26 -12.71 -7.41
N THR A 84 8.45 -13.31 -7.36
CA THR A 84 9.00 -14.10 -8.47
C THR A 84 8.34 -15.47 -8.59
N SER A 85 7.81 -16.01 -7.50
CA SER A 85 7.14 -17.31 -7.46
C SER A 85 6.13 -17.42 -6.33
N GLU A 86 5.23 -18.40 -6.40
CA GLU A 86 4.28 -18.72 -5.33
C GLU A 86 4.94 -19.20 -4.03
N GLY A 87 6.16 -19.75 -4.11
CA GLY A 87 6.90 -20.25 -2.96
C GLY A 87 7.68 -19.18 -2.19
N GLU A 88 7.68 -17.93 -2.66
CA GLU A 88 8.36 -16.82 -2.01
C GLU A 88 7.60 -16.41 -0.75
N THR A 89 8.15 -16.74 0.42
CA THR A 89 7.49 -16.53 1.71
C THR A 89 7.80 -15.16 2.33
N ALA A 90 8.93 -14.54 1.99
CA ALA A 90 9.32 -13.23 2.49
C ALA A 90 9.30 -12.21 1.35
N LEU A 91 8.40 -11.25 1.44
CA LEU A 91 8.11 -10.25 0.43
C LEU A 91 8.64 -8.89 0.85
N GLN A 92 9.21 -8.13 -0.08
CA GLN A 92 9.73 -6.79 0.18
C GLN A 92 8.61 -5.77 0.36
N VAL A 93 8.78 -4.90 1.34
CA VAL A 93 7.87 -3.78 1.61
C VAL A 93 8.63 -2.55 2.12
N GLY A 94 9.93 -2.47 1.80
CA GLY A 94 10.78 -1.32 2.09
C GLY A 94 10.18 -0.02 1.59
N GLY A 95 9.50 -0.07 0.43
CA GLY A 95 8.85 1.09 -0.17
C GLY A 95 7.84 1.83 0.71
N LEU A 96 7.40 1.26 1.85
CA LEU A 96 6.61 2.00 2.83
C LEU A 96 7.32 3.23 3.40
N HIS A 97 8.65 3.25 3.45
CA HIS A 97 9.42 4.41 3.94
C HIS A 97 9.17 5.68 3.11
N ALA A 98 8.79 5.54 1.84
CA ALA A 98 8.41 6.67 1.01
C ALA A 98 7.20 7.42 1.60
N PHE A 99 6.30 6.73 2.31
CA PHE A 99 5.10 7.30 2.91
C PHE A 99 5.28 7.74 4.38
N THR A 100 6.43 7.45 5.01
CA THR A 100 6.65 7.75 6.43
C THR A 100 7.65 8.88 6.69
N THR A 101 7.96 9.70 5.67
CA THR A 101 8.88 10.86 5.68
C THR A 101 10.36 10.57 6.02
N ARG A 102 11.21 10.78 4.99
CA ARG A 102 12.63 11.21 5.03
C ARG A 102 13.69 10.36 5.74
N SER A 103 13.54 9.04 5.75
CA SER A 103 14.74 8.21 5.60
C SER A 103 14.42 7.03 4.72
N ARG A 104 15.17 6.88 3.62
CA ARG A 104 15.32 5.57 2.99
C ARG A 104 16.07 4.72 4.00
N GLY A 105 15.31 3.97 4.79
CA GLY A 105 15.86 3.12 5.81
C GLY A 105 16.71 2.06 5.12
N LEU A 106 17.99 1.96 5.49
CA LEU A 106 18.87 0.88 5.04
C LEU A 106 18.41 -0.51 5.53
N THR A 107 17.34 -0.57 6.33
CA THR A 107 16.77 -1.79 6.86
C THR A 107 15.76 -2.34 5.87
N ALA A 108 16.01 -3.55 5.36
CA ALA A 108 15.05 -4.24 4.53
C ALA A 108 13.77 -4.49 5.35
N LEU A 109 12.67 -3.84 4.97
CA LEU A 109 11.37 -4.14 5.53
C LEU A 109 10.75 -5.27 4.71
N LEU A 110 10.43 -6.36 5.39
CA LEU A 110 9.87 -7.56 4.80
C LEU A 110 8.53 -7.87 5.43
N TYR A 111 7.70 -8.65 4.73
CA TYR A 111 6.49 -9.22 5.29
C TYR A 111 6.26 -10.63 4.75
N THR A 112 5.40 -11.37 5.45
CA THR A 112 4.95 -12.68 5.00
C THR A 112 3.44 -12.81 5.24
N ILE A 113 2.79 -13.68 4.47
CA ILE A 113 1.38 -14.04 4.65
C ILE A 113 1.32 -15.31 5.47
N CYS A 114 0.66 -15.25 6.61
CA CYS A 114 0.52 -16.37 7.54
C CYS A 114 -0.68 -17.26 7.20
N GLY A 115 -1.66 -16.73 6.47
CA GLY A 115 -2.79 -17.51 5.99
C GLY A 115 -3.98 -16.67 5.56
N GLU A 116 -4.97 -17.38 5.03
CA GLU A 116 -6.30 -16.87 4.73
C GLU A 116 -7.13 -16.80 6.02
N ARG A 117 -7.68 -15.63 6.32
CA ARG A 117 -8.49 -15.39 7.52
C ARG A 117 -9.96 -15.64 7.25
N GLN A 118 -10.45 -15.14 6.13
CA GLN A 118 -11.87 -15.19 5.79
C GLN A 118 -12.07 -15.14 4.28
N THR A 119 -13.03 -15.94 3.81
CA THR A 119 -13.54 -15.87 2.44
C THR A 119 -15.06 -15.78 2.48
N ASN A 120 -15.60 -14.76 1.80
CA ASN A 120 -17.04 -14.59 1.61
C ASN A 120 -17.35 -14.57 0.12
N THR A 121 -18.28 -15.43 -0.30
CA THR A 121 -18.73 -15.49 -1.69
C THR A 121 -20.07 -14.80 -1.82
N LEU A 122 -20.15 -13.88 -2.78
CA LEU A 122 -21.36 -13.16 -3.15
C LEU A 122 -21.77 -13.57 -4.56
N HIS A 123 -23.03 -13.93 -4.76
CA HIS A 123 -23.56 -14.17 -6.09
C HIS A 123 -23.73 -12.83 -6.82
N THR A 124 -23.07 -12.68 -7.97
CA THR A 124 -23.03 -11.44 -8.75
C THR A 124 -23.22 -11.73 -10.23
N PRO A 125 -24.41 -12.19 -10.66
CA PRO A 125 -24.65 -12.61 -12.05
C PRO A 125 -24.58 -11.45 -13.05
N HIS A 126 -24.70 -10.19 -12.60
CA HIS A 126 -24.71 -9.02 -13.47
C HIS A 126 -23.61 -8.06 -13.01
N ARG A 127 -22.42 -8.18 -13.62
CA ARG A 127 -21.26 -7.35 -13.32
C ARG A 127 -20.88 -6.47 -14.51
N PRO A 128 -21.00 -5.14 -14.41
CA PRO A 128 -20.54 -4.22 -15.45
C PRO A 128 -19.04 -4.43 -15.76
N GLY A 129 -18.68 -4.50 -17.04
CA GLY A 129 -17.29 -4.68 -17.50
C GLY A 129 -16.76 -6.12 -17.50
N LEU A 130 -17.50 -7.08 -16.95
CA LEU A 130 -17.18 -8.52 -16.96
C LEU A 130 -18.38 -9.37 -17.38
N GLU A 131 -19.29 -8.75 -18.13
CA GLU A 131 -20.58 -9.25 -18.60
C GLU A 131 -20.55 -10.76 -18.89
N ASN A 132 -21.21 -11.53 -18.02
CA ASN A 132 -21.43 -12.99 -18.09
C ASN A 132 -20.20 -13.89 -17.93
N LYS A 133 -19.03 -13.36 -17.55
CA LYS A 133 -17.82 -14.16 -17.28
C LYS A 133 -17.58 -14.45 -15.81
N MET A 134 -18.40 -13.90 -14.92
CA MET A 134 -18.21 -14.01 -13.48
C MET A 134 -19.53 -13.91 -12.73
N ASP A 135 -20.08 -15.06 -12.34
CA ASP A 135 -21.36 -15.14 -11.63
C ASP A 135 -21.21 -15.03 -10.11
N THR A 136 -19.97 -15.04 -9.61
CA THR A 136 -19.66 -14.91 -8.19
C THR A 136 -18.50 -13.96 -7.99
N THR A 137 -18.61 -13.11 -6.98
CA THR A 137 -17.53 -12.26 -6.50
C THR A 137 -17.12 -12.76 -5.12
N VAL A 138 -15.83 -13.00 -4.94
CA VAL A 138 -15.24 -13.47 -3.70
C VAL A 138 -14.52 -12.31 -3.04
N LEU A 139 -14.84 -12.09 -1.76
CA LEU A 139 -14.09 -11.24 -0.85
C LEU A 139 -13.18 -12.15 -0.02
N THR A 140 -11.88 -12.04 -0.21
CA THR A 140 -10.89 -12.81 0.55
C THR A 140 -10.02 -11.88 1.39
N GLU A 141 -9.80 -12.24 2.65
CA GLU A 141 -8.93 -11.52 3.57
C GLU A 141 -7.77 -12.43 4.00
N TYR A 142 -6.56 -11.97 3.78
CA TYR A 142 -5.32 -12.58 4.25
C TYR A 142 -4.76 -11.81 5.43
N THR A 143 -4.10 -12.52 6.31
CA THR A 143 -3.33 -11.96 7.43
C THR A 143 -1.87 -12.33 7.30
N GLY A 144 -1.02 -11.40 7.68
CA GLY A 144 0.42 -11.53 7.63
C GLY A 144 1.11 -10.78 8.77
N VAL A 145 2.42 -10.88 8.76
CA VAL A 145 3.29 -10.23 9.74
C VAL A 145 4.47 -9.55 9.04
N LEU A 146 4.89 -8.40 9.58
CA LEU A 146 6.16 -7.76 9.24
C LEU A 146 7.31 -8.58 9.82
N LEU A 147 8.38 -8.73 9.05
CA LEU A 147 9.56 -9.52 9.39
C LEU A 147 10.78 -8.62 9.57
N LYS A 148 11.66 -9.04 10.48
CA LYS A 148 13.01 -8.50 10.63
C LYS A 148 14.03 -9.34 9.85
N ASP A 149 13.82 -10.64 9.80
CA ASP A 149 14.64 -11.62 9.08
C ASP A 149 13.72 -12.56 8.28
N PRO A 150 14.00 -12.84 7.00
CA PRO A 150 13.22 -13.79 6.21
C PRO A 150 13.20 -15.21 6.79
N ALA A 151 14.26 -15.65 7.51
CA ALA A 151 14.35 -16.99 8.08
C ALA A 151 13.31 -17.24 9.18
N ASP A 152 12.83 -16.17 9.83
CA ASP A 152 11.88 -16.23 10.94
C ASP A 152 10.41 -16.18 10.50
N ALA A 153 10.12 -16.28 9.19
CA ALA A 153 8.75 -16.12 8.67
C ALA A 153 7.73 -17.06 9.36
N LEU A 154 8.05 -18.35 9.42
CA LEU A 154 7.15 -19.37 9.98
C LEU A 154 6.94 -19.18 11.50
N SER A 155 8.03 -18.97 12.24
CA SER A 155 7.98 -18.80 13.70
C SER A 155 7.20 -17.54 14.06
N THR A 156 7.48 -16.43 13.35
CA THR A 156 6.80 -15.15 13.57
C THR A 156 5.29 -15.27 13.29
N CYS A 157 4.89 -15.97 12.23
CA CYS A 157 3.48 -16.22 11.94
C CYS A 157 2.74 -17.01 13.04
N GLN A 158 3.44 -17.83 13.82
CA GLN A 158 2.84 -18.61 14.91
C GLN A 158 2.77 -17.83 16.23
N THR A 159 3.70 -16.90 16.46
CA THR A 159 3.85 -16.23 17.75
C THR A 159 3.38 -14.78 17.77
N ALA A 160 3.46 -14.07 16.64
CA ALA A 160 3.15 -12.64 16.58
C ALA A 160 1.68 -12.39 16.24
N ALA A 161 1.15 -11.27 16.74
CA ALA A 161 -0.15 -10.79 16.30
C ALA A 161 -0.06 -10.27 14.84
N PRO A 162 -1.07 -10.51 13.98
CA PRO A 162 -1.07 -9.99 12.62
C PRO A 162 -1.00 -8.47 12.58
N ASN A 163 -0.10 -7.94 11.77
CA ASN A 163 0.04 -6.50 11.49
C ASN A 163 0.10 -6.20 9.98
N VAL A 164 -0.13 -7.21 9.14
CA VAL A 164 -0.36 -7.05 7.71
C VAL A 164 -1.70 -7.66 7.36
N PHE A 165 -2.51 -6.91 6.62
CA PHE A 165 -3.82 -7.36 6.16
C PHE A 165 -3.94 -7.11 4.66
N ILE A 166 -4.37 -8.12 3.92
CA ILE A 166 -4.58 -7.99 2.48
C ILE A 166 -6.02 -8.42 2.18
N ARG A 167 -6.80 -7.51 1.58
CA ARG A 167 -8.18 -7.75 1.20
C ARG A 167 -8.32 -7.71 -0.31
N LEU A 168 -8.97 -8.72 -0.86
CA LEU A 168 -9.20 -8.89 -2.29
C LEU A 168 -10.69 -8.93 -2.58
N LEU A 169 -11.12 -8.29 -3.66
CA LEU A 169 -12.45 -8.47 -4.23
C LEU A 169 -12.31 -8.83 -5.71
N GLY A 170 -12.75 -10.03 -6.09
CA GLY A 170 -12.53 -10.56 -7.44
C GLY A 170 -13.24 -11.88 -7.67
N SER A 171 -12.74 -12.72 -8.58
CA SER A 171 -13.10 -14.14 -8.57
C SER A 171 -12.31 -14.87 -7.49
N ASP A 172 -12.68 -16.12 -7.19
CA ASP A 172 -11.83 -17.03 -6.41
C ASP A 172 -10.43 -17.13 -7.04
N LEU A 173 -9.37 -17.14 -6.22
CA LEU A 173 -7.99 -17.32 -6.68
C LEU A 173 -7.76 -18.70 -7.32
N ARG A 174 -8.63 -19.68 -7.06
CA ARG A 174 -8.59 -21.00 -7.72
C ARG A 174 -9.01 -20.95 -9.18
N GLY A 175 -9.81 -19.94 -9.57
CA GLY A 175 -10.14 -19.65 -10.95
C GLY A 175 -9.10 -18.69 -11.52
N ASN A 176 -8.08 -19.21 -12.22
CA ASN A 176 -6.99 -18.44 -12.85
C ASN A 176 -7.45 -17.54 -14.01
N LEU A 177 -8.48 -16.72 -13.81
CA LEU A 177 -8.97 -15.78 -14.80
C LEU A 177 -8.22 -14.46 -14.62
N LYS A 178 -7.17 -14.25 -15.44
CA LYS A 178 -6.44 -12.98 -15.48
C LYS A 178 -7.43 -11.81 -15.67
N GLY A 179 -7.33 -10.81 -14.81
CA GLY A 179 -8.27 -9.69 -14.80
C GLY A 179 -9.61 -10.01 -14.14
N SER A 180 -9.68 -10.96 -13.22
CA SER A 180 -10.85 -11.14 -12.36
C SER A 180 -10.86 -10.20 -11.16
N LEU A 181 -9.68 -9.85 -10.65
CA LEU A 181 -9.51 -8.97 -9.50
C LEU A 181 -9.98 -7.55 -9.86
N GLN A 182 -10.76 -6.95 -8.96
CA GLN A 182 -11.28 -5.58 -9.10
C GLN A 182 -10.75 -4.64 -8.04
N PHE A 183 -10.43 -5.19 -6.87
CA PHE A 183 -9.97 -4.44 -5.72
C PHE A 183 -8.92 -5.24 -4.97
N LEU A 184 -7.88 -4.54 -4.57
CA LEU A 184 -6.86 -4.99 -3.65
C LEU A 184 -6.65 -3.88 -2.62
N GLU A 185 -6.68 -4.21 -1.34
CA GLU A 185 -6.27 -3.32 -0.27
C GLU A 185 -5.21 -4.02 0.56
N MET A 186 -4.13 -3.32 0.84
CA MET A 186 -3.06 -3.78 1.71
C MET A 186 -2.91 -2.78 2.85
N GLN A 187 -3.06 -3.25 4.07
CA GLN A 187 -2.85 -2.46 5.27
C GLN A 187 -1.65 -3.01 6.02
N PHE A 188 -0.72 -2.11 6.33
CA PHE A 188 0.44 -2.39 7.15
C PHE A 188 0.35 -1.56 8.42
N ASP A 189 0.19 -2.22 9.56
CA ASP A 189 0.29 -1.57 10.86
C ASP A 189 1.78 -1.39 11.21
N VAL A 190 2.24 -0.17 10.94
CA VAL A 190 3.63 0.26 11.08
C VAL A 190 3.73 1.45 12.04
N ALA A 191 2.98 1.39 13.16
CA ALA A 191 2.98 2.46 14.16
C ALA A 191 4.39 2.94 14.56
N ASN A 192 5.37 2.04 14.63
CA ASN A 192 6.77 2.40 14.93
C ASN A 192 7.43 3.25 13.84
N LEU A 193 7.07 3.05 12.56
CA LEU A 193 7.59 3.83 11.43
C LEU A 193 6.88 5.17 11.28
N THR A 194 5.68 5.31 11.85
CA THR A 194 4.79 6.46 11.66
C THR A 194 4.55 7.28 12.91
N ALA A 195 5.08 6.85 14.07
CA ALA A 195 4.84 7.46 15.38
C ALA A 195 5.08 8.98 15.36
N HIS A 196 6.16 9.45 14.73
CA HIS A 196 6.50 10.86 14.65
C HIS A 196 5.46 11.69 13.88
N CYS A 197 4.71 11.09 12.96
CA CYS A 197 3.64 11.76 12.23
C CYS A 197 2.34 11.82 13.03
N VAL A 198 2.04 10.77 13.80
CA VAL A 198 0.84 10.70 14.64
C VAL A 198 0.98 11.66 15.83
N GLU A 199 2.12 11.66 16.51
CA GLU A 199 2.40 12.56 17.64
C GLU A 199 2.39 14.04 17.23
N THR A 200 2.92 14.37 16.06
CA THR A 200 2.91 15.75 15.53
C THR A 200 1.49 16.23 15.24
N ARG A 201 0.56 15.34 14.84
CA ARG A 201 -0.86 15.69 14.65
C ARG A 201 -1.57 15.95 15.97
N GLU A 202 -1.26 15.19 17.02
CA GLU A 202 -1.82 15.46 18.34
C GLU A 202 -1.32 16.78 18.94
N ALA A 203 -0.03 17.12 18.70
CA ALA A 203 0.55 18.38 19.15
C ALA A 203 0.05 19.61 18.34
N SER A 204 -0.27 19.43 17.05
CA SER A 204 -0.81 20.49 16.17
C SER A 204 -2.34 20.56 16.15
N GLY A 205 -3.03 19.57 16.73
CA GLY A 205 -4.50 19.45 16.83
C GLY A 205 -5.17 20.39 17.85
N GLY A 206 -4.50 21.46 18.26
CA GLY A 206 -5.01 22.47 19.18
C GLY A 206 -5.88 23.55 18.54
N GLN A 207 -6.58 23.31 17.42
CA GLN A 207 -7.58 24.28 16.92
C GLN A 207 -8.56 23.74 15.85
N HIS A 208 -9.19 22.59 16.05
CA HIS A 208 -10.44 22.30 15.35
C HIS A 208 -11.47 21.60 16.25
N GLY A 209 -12.52 22.34 16.59
CA GLY A 209 -13.81 21.84 17.05
C GLY A 209 -13.82 21.19 18.44
N SER A 210 -14.09 21.99 19.47
CA SER A 210 -14.45 21.49 20.80
C SER A 210 -15.74 20.66 20.75
N ALA A 211 -15.62 19.35 20.61
CA ALA A 211 -16.69 18.44 20.99
C ALA A 211 -16.62 18.27 22.52
N LYS A 212 -17.62 18.84 23.20
CA LYS A 212 -17.87 18.75 24.63
C LYS A 212 -17.59 17.33 25.16
N LYS A 213 -16.66 17.26 26.12
CA LYS A 213 -16.38 16.08 26.95
C LYS A 213 -17.53 15.93 27.95
N ASP A 214 -18.51 15.07 27.66
CA ASP A 214 -19.45 14.58 28.68
C ASP A 214 -18.95 13.24 29.21
N THR A 215 -18.31 13.31 30.38
CA THR A 215 -17.95 12.19 31.24
C THR A 215 -19.22 11.60 31.86
N LYS A 216 -19.57 10.34 31.55
CA LYS A 216 -20.25 9.43 32.50
C LYS A 216 -20.40 7.98 31.97
N GLY A 217 -19.65 7.07 32.60
CA GLY A 217 -20.20 5.86 33.24
C GLY A 217 -20.79 4.71 32.42
N LYS A 218 -20.05 3.58 32.46
CA LYS A 218 -20.50 2.18 32.57
C LYS A 218 -21.09 1.42 31.36
N LYS A 219 -20.57 0.17 31.30
CA LYS A 219 -21.09 -1.11 30.76
C LYS A 219 -20.98 -1.34 29.25
N GLY A 220 -20.33 -2.46 28.94
CA GLY A 220 -19.94 -2.85 27.60
C GLY A 220 -21.09 -3.25 26.67
N ARG A 221 -20.80 -3.17 25.38
CA ARG A 221 -21.50 -3.86 24.30
C ARG A 221 -20.71 -3.78 23.00
N LYS A 222 -20.46 -4.96 22.41
CA LYS A 222 -20.23 -5.29 20.99
C LYS A 222 -19.58 -4.22 20.10
N ARG A 223 -18.35 -4.53 19.64
CA ARG A 223 -17.78 -4.01 18.38
C ARG A 223 -18.74 -4.28 17.23
N ARG A 224 -19.50 -3.27 16.81
CA ARG A 224 -20.11 -3.20 15.47
C ARG A 224 -19.27 -2.22 14.68
N LEU A 225 -18.68 -2.70 13.59
CA LEU A 225 -18.10 -1.89 12.52
C LEU A 225 -19.17 -0.88 12.08
N GLY A 226 -18.85 0.41 12.21
CA GLY A 226 -19.74 1.51 11.85
C GLY A 226 -19.98 1.50 10.35
N GLY A 227 -21.24 1.32 9.96
CA GLY A 227 -21.69 1.55 8.60
C GLY A 227 -21.50 3.03 8.23
N ALA A 228 -20.90 3.26 7.07
CA ALA A 228 -20.72 4.58 6.49
C ALA A 228 -22.07 5.29 6.34
N LYS A 229 -22.31 6.31 7.17
CA LYS A 229 -23.39 7.26 6.95
C LYS A 229 -22.81 8.42 6.15
N VAL A 230 -22.96 8.35 4.83
CA VAL A 230 -22.58 9.43 3.91
C VAL A 230 -23.52 10.60 4.16
N THR A 231 -23.03 11.60 4.87
CA THR A 231 -23.68 12.92 4.92
C THR A 231 -23.00 13.78 3.87
N ARG A 232 -23.79 14.23 2.90
CA ARG A 232 -23.35 14.96 1.71
C ARG A 232 -23.03 16.41 2.11
N GLY A 233 -21.75 16.76 2.20
CA GLY A 233 -21.29 18.13 2.42
C GLY A 233 -19.83 18.14 2.90
N GLU A 234 -18.98 18.86 2.17
CA GLU A 234 -17.53 19.03 2.36
C GLU A 234 -16.64 17.84 1.93
N HIS A 235 -16.09 17.93 0.71
CA HIS A 235 -14.97 17.11 0.25
C HIS A 235 -13.67 17.50 0.98
N GLY A 236 -13.59 17.21 2.27
CA GLY A 236 -12.31 16.86 2.87
C GLY A 236 -11.93 15.47 2.39
N THR A 237 -10.66 15.25 2.01
CA THR A 237 -10.14 13.90 1.79
C THR A 237 -10.30 13.12 3.10
N VAL A 238 -11.29 12.22 3.15
CA VAL A 238 -11.53 11.40 4.33
C VAL A 238 -10.36 10.44 4.46
N LEU A 239 -9.48 10.71 5.42
CA LEU A 239 -8.36 9.83 5.71
C LEU A 239 -8.86 8.50 6.26
N ASP A 240 -8.23 7.41 5.83
CA ASP A 240 -8.54 6.09 6.36
C ASP A 240 -8.30 6.03 7.88
N GLN A 241 -9.21 5.37 8.61
CA GLN A 241 -9.10 5.24 10.07
C GLN A 241 -7.83 4.50 10.49
N GLY A 242 -7.41 3.48 9.74
CA GLY A 242 -6.13 2.80 9.98
C GLY A 242 -4.96 3.75 9.80
N ALA A 243 -5.01 4.65 8.81
CA ALA A 243 -3.99 5.68 8.63
C ALA A 243 -3.98 6.73 9.76
N VAL A 244 -5.14 7.04 10.35
CA VAL A 244 -5.22 7.86 11.57
C VAL A 244 -4.55 7.15 12.75
N GLU A 245 -4.68 5.83 12.83
CA GLU A 245 -4.14 4.98 13.89
C GLU A 245 -2.66 4.58 13.70
N GLY A 246 -2.00 5.03 12.63
CA GLY A 246 -0.57 4.79 12.38
C GLY A 246 -0.26 3.74 11.31
N SER A 247 -1.27 3.16 10.66
CA SER A 247 -1.06 2.24 9.54
C SER A 247 -0.75 2.96 8.22
N VAL A 248 -0.15 2.26 7.27
CA VAL A 248 -0.14 2.68 5.86
C VAL A 248 -1.10 1.77 5.09
N VAL A 249 -2.05 2.37 4.37
CA VAL A 249 -3.10 1.65 3.64
C VAL A 249 -2.99 1.94 2.16
N LEU A 250 -2.70 0.91 1.37
CA LEU A 250 -2.63 0.99 -0.09
C LEU A 250 -3.90 0.38 -0.66
N ARG A 251 -4.58 1.13 -1.51
CA ARG A 251 -5.81 0.73 -2.22
C ARG A 251 -5.58 0.72 -3.70
N PHE A 252 -6.01 -0.35 -4.33
CA PHE A 252 -5.92 -0.57 -5.75
C PHE A 252 -7.32 -0.84 -6.28
N VAL A 253 -7.78 -0.01 -7.19
CA VAL A 253 -9.08 -0.15 -7.84
C VAL A 253 -8.85 -0.30 -9.33
N ARG A 254 -9.34 -1.39 -9.90
CA ARG A 254 -9.22 -1.60 -11.35
C ARG A 254 -9.95 -0.50 -12.11
N ARG A 255 -9.28 0.08 -13.10
CA ARG A 255 -9.89 1.06 -14.01
C ARG A 255 -10.55 0.31 -15.16
N THR A 256 -11.80 0.67 -15.43
CA THR A 256 -12.46 0.26 -16.67
C THR A 256 -11.76 0.95 -17.84
N PRO A 257 -11.37 0.22 -18.90
CA PRO A 257 -10.87 0.84 -20.12
C PRO A 257 -11.87 1.87 -20.62
N LYS A 258 -11.39 3.04 -21.07
CA LYS A 258 -12.27 3.98 -21.78
C LYS A 258 -12.83 3.25 -23.00
N SER A 259 -14.15 3.20 -23.13
CA SER A 259 -14.79 2.66 -24.34
C SER A 259 -14.25 3.43 -25.55
N LYS A 260 -13.73 2.71 -26.53
CA LYS A 260 -13.36 3.28 -27.83
C LYS A 260 -14.61 3.72 -28.59
#